data_AF-D3BR74-F1
#
_entry.id   AF-D3BR74-F1
#
_cell.length_a   1.000
_cell.length_b   1.000
_cell.length_c   1.000
_cell.angle_alpha   90.00
_cell.angle_beta   90.00
_cell.angle_gamma   90.00
#
_symmetry.space_group_name_H-M   'P 1'
#
loop_
_entity.id
_entity.type
_entity.pdbx_description
1 polymer ?
#
loop_
_entity_poly.entity_id
_entity_poly.type
_entity_poly.pdbx_seq_one_letter_code
_entity_poly.pdbx_strand_id
1 'polypeptide(L)'
;MSSTNNNVIMSVLTNKVLLRHMFSLIREEYGNHCPANMSDCYYYAEHLYKHLLDSLVIMDKGWYSLMADRIKSGDSLDFSHRAAVELCNRVTDTEIFTTVYSDKQIYFTDPECLKTAITKGNIIAVRILLDQHDPVNLFSNFTVDLLIQFALTASQYHMVEFLIDRFSTHEQHATSQNIFDEYVKKLEINTIRWIGRNLQTVPCPEKVLQTYKHYLGNDRIRNSFVIFYFSDVFYNETKTPTNQCLGPLYSYCKVNGLVEDVQQFKSQCDQLLQQSIDNSVSIINNFINSNGYHFLLDIEINPYIESFRETIQLVMLFKLINDGVLPDYFKKNMIQNIFKRTTTHPFIIPFLMDTLLAKERDSTIQCLCKIADSFDSVIVAHYYKLPAEKQPPSLKQLFDSYWYRAMKCAAWKGDLFTLKKLLDHHKKRVELAVWDELIDLAICRENLNVLEFIVVKEAVKPNNENFESIGYIGSLPCLQLLLDKTLQDGDFKKMIRAVHEIACDHGQTKFISDIYDQIPDYNRVYWSNIIHSGIIDTAYLQFGIHEYDDQEILELIEIAISMGKVEFYQFFVEQLQDTSILNQLSPNKKPEHLSHNLYPIYIYRLLEPRKI
;
A
#
# COMPACT_ATOMS: atom_id res chain seq x y z
N MET A 1 12.04 19.72 -26.70
CA MET A 1 12.71 18.40 -26.54
C MET A 1 11.71 17.30 -26.17
N SER A 2 10.48 17.28 -26.73
CA SER A 2 9.40 16.37 -26.32
C SER A 2 9.10 15.20 -27.29
N SER A 3 9.66 15.20 -28.50
CA SER A 3 9.33 14.18 -29.52
C SER A 3 10.13 12.88 -29.38
N THR A 4 11.32 12.91 -28.78
CA THR A 4 12.19 11.74 -28.63
C THR A 4 11.75 10.82 -27.49
N ASN A 5 11.27 11.34 -26.37
CA ASN A 5 10.81 10.51 -25.24
C ASN A 5 9.52 9.74 -25.56
N ASN A 6 8.58 10.34 -26.29
CA ASN A 6 7.35 9.65 -26.72
C ASN A 6 7.65 8.50 -27.69
N ASN A 7 8.64 8.65 -28.57
CA ASN A 7 9.06 7.57 -29.47
C ASN A 7 9.73 6.42 -28.73
N VAL A 8 10.50 6.69 -27.68
CA VAL A 8 11.10 5.65 -26.84
C VAL A 8 10.03 4.90 -26.05
N ILE A 9 9.11 5.62 -25.39
CA ILE A 9 8.00 5.01 -24.64
C ILE A 9 7.11 4.17 -25.58
N MET A 10 6.74 4.69 -26.75
CA MET A 10 5.97 3.92 -27.72
C MET A 10 6.77 2.72 -28.27
N SER A 11 8.09 2.82 -28.42
CA SER A 11 8.92 1.66 -28.81
C SER A 11 8.97 0.58 -27.73
N VAL A 12 8.93 0.97 -26.45
CA VAL A 12 8.86 0.05 -25.30
C VAL A 12 7.48 -0.59 -25.22
N LEU A 13 6.41 0.21 -25.39
CA LEU A 13 5.01 -0.26 -25.32
C LEU A 13 4.56 -1.07 -26.55
N THR A 14 5.20 -0.90 -27.71
CA THR A 14 4.92 -1.73 -28.89
C THR A 14 5.77 -3.00 -28.92
N ASN A 15 6.85 -3.04 -28.13
CA ASN A 15 7.69 -4.23 -27.97
C ASN A 15 7.02 -5.22 -27.00
N LYS A 16 6.17 -6.09 -27.56
CA LYS A 16 5.47 -7.15 -26.83
C LYS A 16 6.39 -8.04 -25.99
N VAL A 17 7.65 -8.22 -26.38
CA VAL A 17 8.63 -9.01 -25.61
C VAL A 17 9.06 -8.24 -24.36
N LEU A 18 9.39 -6.96 -24.50
CA LEU A 18 9.79 -6.10 -23.39
C LEU A 18 8.64 -5.87 -22.40
N LEU A 19 7.42 -5.65 -22.88
CA LEU A 19 6.21 -5.57 -22.05
C LEU A 19 5.93 -6.87 -21.29
N ARG A 20 6.04 -8.02 -21.97
CA ARG A 20 5.97 -9.33 -21.30
C ARG A 20 7.06 -9.48 -20.25
N HIS A 21 8.25 -8.95 -20.49
CA HIS A 21 9.35 -9.00 -19.53
C HIS A 21 9.13 -8.05 -18.34
N MET A 22 8.57 -6.85 -18.56
CA MET A 22 8.18 -5.92 -17.50
C MET A 22 7.06 -6.52 -16.63
N PHE A 23 6.04 -7.12 -17.23
CA PHE A 23 5.01 -7.85 -16.48
C PHE A 23 5.55 -9.10 -15.79
N SER A 24 6.55 -9.78 -16.39
CA SER A 24 7.29 -10.87 -15.73
C SER A 24 8.04 -10.37 -14.51
N LEU A 25 8.78 -9.25 -14.63
CA LEU A 25 9.51 -8.60 -13.56
C LEU A 25 8.58 -8.15 -12.43
N ILE A 26 7.45 -7.52 -12.75
CA ILE A 26 6.44 -7.15 -11.75
C ILE A 26 5.87 -8.41 -11.08
N ARG A 27 5.54 -9.45 -11.85
CA ARG A 27 5.06 -10.74 -11.32
C ARG A 27 6.13 -11.45 -10.49
N GLU A 28 7.40 -11.31 -10.82
CA GLU A 28 8.57 -11.81 -10.09
C GLU A 28 8.78 -11.02 -8.80
N GLU A 29 8.67 -9.69 -8.81
CA GLU A 29 8.70 -8.84 -7.62
C GLU A 29 7.57 -9.22 -6.65
N TYR A 30 6.34 -9.45 -7.14
CA TYR A 30 5.24 -9.98 -6.33
C TYR A 30 5.44 -11.43 -5.89
N GLY A 31 6.09 -12.26 -6.72
CA GLY A 31 6.46 -13.63 -6.37
C GLY A 31 7.53 -13.69 -5.27
N ASN A 32 8.41 -12.70 -5.20
CA ASN A 32 9.53 -12.69 -4.26
C ASN A 32 9.11 -12.26 -2.84
N HIS A 33 8.06 -11.46 -2.67
CA HIS A 33 7.59 -11.02 -1.36
C HIS A 33 6.47 -11.93 -0.84
N CYS A 34 6.83 -13.11 -0.33
CA CYS A 34 5.84 -13.98 0.32
C CYS A 34 5.17 -13.23 1.50
N PRO A 35 3.84 -13.26 1.65
CA PRO A 35 3.14 -12.55 2.72
C PRO A 35 3.61 -12.99 4.12
N ALA A 36 3.70 -12.03 5.05
CA ALA A 36 4.12 -12.33 6.42
C ALA A 36 2.98 -12.95 7.23
N ASN A 37 1.74 -12.58 6.93
CA ASN A 37 0.50 -13.07 7.54
C ASN A 37 -0.59 -13.30 6.47
N MET A 38 -1.74 -13.86 6.85
CA MET A 38 -2.84 -14.13 5.92
C MET A 38 -3.58 -12.90 5.42
N SER A 39 -3.70 -11.83 6.23
CA SER A 39 -4.29 -10.58 5.74
C SER A 39 -3.51 -9.98 4.57
N ASP A 40 -2.19 -10.15 4.57
CA ASP A 40 -1.34 -9.76 3.45
C ASP A 40 -1.59 -10.67 2.22
N CYS A 41 -1.94 -11.95 2.40
CA CYS A 41 -2.22 -12.90 1.30
C CYS A 41 -3.35 -12.39 0.43
N TYR A 42 -4.50 -12.07 1.03
CA TYR A 42 -5.68 -11.55 0.34
C TYR A 42 -5.36 -10.24 -0.39
N TYR A 43 -4.64 -9.34 0.29
CA TYR A 43 -4.17 -8.09 -0.30
C TYR A 43 -3.21 -8.28 -1.50
N TYR A 44 -2.44 -9.37 -1.55
CA TYR A 44 -1.59 -9.73 -2.68
C TYR A 44 -2.28 -10.63 -3.71
N ALA A 45 -3.44 -11.18 -3.36
CA ALA A 45 -4.19 -12.08 -4.23
C ALA A 45 -4.99 -11.33 -5.29
N GLU A 46 -5.19 -10.02 -5.13
CA GLU A 46 -5.65 -9.08 -6.16
C GLU A 46 -4.57 -8.79 -7.24
N HIS A 47 -3.86 -9.82 -7.68
CA HIS A 47 -2.76 -9.70 -8.64
C HIS A 47 -3.21 -9.80 -10.10
N LEU A 48 -4.46 -10.16 -10.36
CA LEU A 48 -5.05 -10.15 -11.69
C LEU A 48 -5.84 -8.85 -11.88
N TYR A 49 -5.70 -8.26 -13.07
CA TYR A 49 -6.42 -7.05 -13.49
C TYR A 49 -7.92 -7.06 -13.12
N LYS A 50 -8.57 -8.23 -13.27
CA LYS A 50 -10.00 -8.44 -13.02
C LYS A 50 -10.41 -8.38 -11.54
N HIS A 51 -9.47 -8.50 -10.59
CA HIS A 51 -9.76 -8.49 -9.15
C HIS A 51 -9.53 -7.12 -8.51
N LEU A 52 -8.95 -6.17 -9.25
CA LEU A 52 -8.66 -4.84 -8.76
C LEU A 52 -9.87 -3.93 -9.00
N LEU A 53 -10.84 -4.08 -8.12
CA LEU A 53 -12.13 -3.40 -8.20
C LEU A 53 -12.26 -2.25 -7.20
N ASP A 54 -11.50 -2.27 -6.10
CA ASP A 54 -11.49 -1.21 -5.09
C ASP A 54 -10.51 -0.08 -5.47
N SER A 55 -11.06 1.12 -5.66
CA SER A 55 -10.29 2.32 -5.97
C SER A 55 -9.23 2.68 -4.91
N LEU A 56 -9.48 2.43 -3.62
CA LEU A 56 -8.52 2.67 -2.54
C LEU A 56 -7.32 1.74 -2.66
N VAL A 57 -7.55 0.45 -2.93
CA VAL A 57 -6.46 -0.51 -3.10
C VAL A 57 -5.61 -0.17 -4.32
N ILE A 58 -6.24 0.17 -5.45
CA ILE A 58 -5.54 0.64 -6.65
C ILE A 58 -4.66 1.86 -6.34
N MET A 59 -5.16 2.82 -5.57
CA MET A 59 -4.39 4.00 -5.16
C MET A 59 -3.28 3.69 -4.16
N ASP A 60 -3.47 2.74 -3.25
CA ASP A 60 -2.43 2.27 -2.32
C ASP A 60 -1.25 1.65 -3.07
N LYS A 61 -1.51 1.01 -4.20
CA LYS A 61 -0.47 0.47 -5.09
C LYS A 61 0.13 1.51 -6.04
N GLY A 62 -0.49 2.67 -6.19
CA GLY A 62 -0.08 3.70 -7.15
C GLY A 62 -0.41 3.35 -8.60
N TRP A 63 -1.38 2.45 -8.81
CA TRP A 63 -1.79 1.97 -10.13
C TRP A 63 -2.85 2.88 -10.76
N TYR A 64 -2.65 4.19 -10.73
CA TYR A 64 -3.70 5.13 -11.11
C TYR A 64 -4.17 4.99 -12.57
N SER A 65 -3.29 4.57 -13.49
CA SER A 65 -3.65 4.30 -14.89
C SER A 65 -4.68 3.17 -15.00
N LEU A 66 -4.62 2.16 -14.14
CA LEU A 66 -5.60 1.09 -14.08
C LEU A 66 -7.00 1.64 -13.78
N MET A 67 -7.11 2.59 -12.86
CA MET A 67 -8.38 3.22 -12.51
C MET A 67 -8.99 3.93 -13.72
N ALA A 68 -8.19 4.72 -14.44
CA ALA A 68 -8.64 5.42 -15.64
C ALA A 68 -9.00 4.44 -16.77
N ASP A 69 -8.22 3.37 -16.96
CA ASP A 69 -8.47 2.35 -17.98
C ASP A 69 -9.78 1.60 -17.72
N ARG A 70 -10.10 1.28 -16.46
CA ARG A 70 -11.36 0.63 -16.09
C ARG A 70 -12.56 1.52 -16.42
N ILE A 71 -12.53 2.78 -15.99
CA ILE A 71 -13.58 3.77 -16.30
C ILE A 71 -13.76 3.91 -17.81
N LYS A 72 -12.66 4.07 -18.57
CA LYS A 72 -12.71 4.19 -20.04
C LYS A 72 -13.26 2.93 -20.72
N SER A 73 -13.06 1.76 -20.13
CA SER A 73 -13.56 0.48 -20.65
C SER A 73 -15.00 0.19 -20.25
N GLY A 74 -15.59 1.00 -19.36
CA GLY A 74 -16.91 0.75 -18.78
C GLY A 74 -16.90 -0.35 -17.71
N ASP A 75 -15.72 -0.75 -17.22
CA ASP A 75 -15.57 -1.75 -16.19
C ASP A 75 -15.97 -1.16 -14.82
N SER A 76 -16.67 -1.96 -14.00
CA SER A 76 -17.04 -1.56 -12.65
C SER A 76 -15.82 -1.22 -11.76
N LEU A 77 -15.98 -0.18 -10.94
CA LEU A 77 -15.00 0.29 -9.97
C LEU A 77 -15.75 0.71 -8.70
N ASP A 78 -15.46 0.09 -7.55
CA ASP A 78 -15.97 0.55 -6.27
C ASP A 78 -15.29 1.89 -5.93
N PHE A 79 -16.10 2.93 -5.88
CA PHE A 79 -15.66 4.28 -5.61
C PHE A 79 -16.51 4.89 -4.50
N SER A 80 -15.85 5.57 -3.58
CA SER A 80 -16.50 6.15 -2.42
C SER A 80 -16.06 7.59 -2.19
N HIS A 81 -16.79 8.27 -1.31
CA HIS A 81 -16.40 9.58 -0.82
C HIS A 81 -14.95 9.60 -0.28
N ARG A 82 -14.55 8.56 0.46
CA ARG A 82 -13.17 8.42 0.96
C ARG A 82 -12.17 8.28 -0.19
N ALA A 83 -12.52 7.56 -1.24
CA ALA A 83 -11.68 7.43 -2.42
C ALA A 83 -11.48 8.77 -3.14
N ALA A 84 -12.51 9.62 -3.23
CA ALA A 84 -12.39 10.97 -3.80
C ALA A 84 -11.33 11.82 -3.07
N VAL A 85 -11.35 11.81 -1.73
CA VAL A 85 -10.37 12.52 -0.90
C VAL A 85 -8.96 11.96 -1.11
N GLU A 86 -8.79 10.63 -1.14
CA GLU A 86 -7.49 10.00 -1.42
C GLU A 86 -6.98 10.26 -2.85
N LEU A 87 -7.88 10.37 -3.83
CA LEU A 87 -7.52 10.74 -5.19
C LEU A 87 -6.93 12.17 -5.22
N CYS A 88 -7.56 13.11 -4.50
CA CYS A 88 -7.06 14.48 -4.33
C CYS A 88 -5.68 14.53 -3.67
N ASN A 89 -5.40 13.60 -2.76
CA ASN A 89 -4.12 13.47 -2.08
C ASN A 89 -3.00 12.96 -3.01
N ARG A 90 -3.30 11.98 -3.87
CA ARG A 90 -2.26 11.12 -4.46
C ARG A 90 -2.06 11.27 -5.97
N VAL A 91 -3.10 11.63 -6.72
CA VAL A 91 -3.05 11.59 -8.19
C VAL A 91 -2.74 12.96 -8.77
N THR A 92 -1.51 13.13 -9.24
CA THR A 92 -1.01 14.35 -9.87
C THR A 92 -0.98 14.28 -11.40
N ASP A 93 -1.36 13.15 -12.00
CA ASP A 93 -1.52 13.06 -13.44
C ASP A 93 -2.85 13.71 -13.89
N THR A 94 -2.77 14.63 -14.86
CA THR A 94 -3.94 15.41 -15.29
C THR A 94 -4.98 14.55 -15.99
N GLU A 95 -4.57 13.64 -16.86
CA GLU A 95 -5.49 12.82 -17.64
C GLU A 95 -6.23 11.84 -16.72
N ILE A 96 -5.49 11.20 -15.81
CA ILE A 96 -6.05 10.23 -14.88
C ILE A 96 -7.02 10.92 -13.92
N PHE A 97 -6.61 12.01 -13.27
CA PHE A 97 -7.49 12.71 -12.34
C PHE A 97 -8.77 13.20 -13.03
N THR A 98 -8.65 13.81 -14.22
CA THR A 98 -9.81 14.32 -14.97
C THR A 98 -10.75 13.18 -15.39
N THR A 99 -10.20 12.04 -15.82
CA THR A 99 -11.01 10.87 -16.19
C THR A 99 -11.85 10.39 -15.02
N VAL A 100 -11.22 10.18 -13.85
CA VAL A 100 -11.93 9.70 -12.65
C VAL A 100 -12.90 10.75 -12.13
N TYR A 101 -12.50 12.01 -12.06
CA TYR A 101 -13.36 13.10 -11.62
C TYR A 101 -14.61 13.25 -12.48
N SER A 102 -14.48 13.15 -13.81
CA SER A 102 -15.61 13.31 -14.74
C SER A 102 -16.64 12.18 -14.58
N ASP A 103 -16.18 10.96 -14.33
CA ASP A 103 -17.07 9.80 -14.11
C ASP A 103 -17.68 9.79 -12.69
N LYS A 104 -16.89 10.19 -11.68
CA LYS A 104 -17.23 10.07 -10.26
C LYS A 104 -17.50 11.42 -9.58
N GLN A 105 -17.93 12.43 -10.33
CA GLN A 105 -18.07 13.82 -9.85
C GLN A 105 -18.94 13.95 -8.59
N ILE A 106 -19.99 13.13 -8.46
CA ILE A 106 -20.91 13.13 -7.31
C ILE A 106 -20.23 12.81 -5.96
N TYR A 107 -19.02 12.24 -5.99
CA TYR A 107 -18.24 11.94 -4.80
C TYR A 107 -17.32 13.10 -4.36
N PHE A 108 -17.13 14.13 -5.19
CA PHE A 108 -16.27 15.30 -4.91
C PHE A 108 -17.03 16.49 -4.30
N THR A 109 -17.88 16.22 -3.30
CA THR A 109 -18.76 17.23 -2.71
C THR A 109 -18.33 17.74 -1.34
N ASP A 110 -17.36 17.09 -0.71
CA ASP A 110 -16.85 17.48 0.60
C ASP A 110 -15.74 18.53 0.46
N PRO A 111 -15.82 19.65 1.18
CA PRO A 111 -14.75 20.63 1.31
C PRO A 111 -13.37 20.02 1.67
N GLU A 112 -13.32 18.87 2.34
CA GLU A 112 -12.07 18.15 2.60
C GLU A 112 -11.34 17.74 1.31
N CYS A 113 -12.02 17.53 0.18
CA CYS A 113 -11.36 17.25 -1.11
C CYS A 113 -10.42 18.40 -1.51
N LEU A 114 -10.93 19.65 -1.50
CA LEU A 114 -10.16 20.84 -1.86
C LEU A 114 -9.05 21.11 -0.84
N LYS A 115 -9.35 21.03 0.45
CA LYS A 115 -8.36 21.18 1.52
C LYS A 115 -7.25 20.14 1.40
N THR A 116 -7.59 18.88 1.11
CA THR A 116 -6.62 17.80 0.89
C THR A 116 -5.76 18.07 -0.32
N ALA A 117 -6.36 18.43 -1.46
CA ALA A 117 -5.62 18.77 -2.67
C ALA A 117 -4.60 19.91 -2.42
N ILE A 118 -4.99 20.94 -1.69
CA ILE A 118 -4.10 22.07 -1.32
C ILE A 118 -2.97 21.62 -0.41
N THR A 119 -3.29 20.93 0.69
CA THR A 119 -2.29 20.47 1.66
C THR A 119 -1.34 19.43 1.09
N LYS A 120 -1.70 18.78 -0.02
CA LYS A 120 -0.86 17.82 -0.74
C LYS A 120 -0.18 18.42 -1.97
N GLY A 121 -0.43 19.69 -2.26
CA GLY A 121 0.22 20.39 -3.37
C GLY A 121 -0.25 19.91 -4.75
N ASN A 122 -1.44 19.31 -4.84
CA ASN A 122 -2.01 18.79 -6.07
C ASN A 122 -2.72 19.91 -6.86
N ILE A 123 -1.93 20.70 -7.61
CA ILE A 123 -2.43 21.88 -8.36
C ILE A 123 -3.53 21.51 -9.35
N ILE A 124 -3.48 20.30 -9.95
CA ILE A 124 -4.49 19.84 -10.91
C ILE A 124 -5.84 19.67 -10.23
N ALA A 125 -5.87 18.90 -9.13
CA ALA A 125 -7.08 18.71 -8.35
C ALA A 125 -7.62 20.05 -7.83
N VAL A 126 -6.75 20.93 -7.32
CA VAL A 126 -7.16 22.27 -6.86
C VAL A 126 -7.78 23.08 -7.98
N ARG A 127 -7.22 23.06 -9.19
CA ARG A 127 -7.78 23.78 -10.34
C ARG A 127 -9.19 23.28 -10.67
N ILE A 128 -9.36 21.96 -10.77
CA ILE A 128 -10.65 21.35 -11.09
C ILE A 128 -11.69 21.64 -9.99
N LEU A 129 -11.32 21.47 -8.72
CA LEU A 129 -12.21 21.64 -7.58
C LEU A 129 -12.57 23.11 -7.29
N LEU A 130 -11.69 24.07 -7.59
CA LEU A 130 -11.98 25.50 -7.48
C LEU A 130 -12.96 25.96 -8.58
N ASP A 131 -12.89 25.35 -9.76
CA ASP A 131 -13.76 25.65 -10.89
C ASP A 131 -15.05 24.80 -10.87
N GLN A 132 -15.23 23.93 -9.89
CA GLN A 132 -16.43 23.10 -9.71
C GLN A 132 -17.64 23.95 -9.33
N HIS A 133 -18.70 23.85 -10.12
CA HIS A 133 -20.01 24.48 -9.84
C HIS A 133 -21.11 23.47 -9.53
N ASP A 134 -20.98 22.25 -10.05
CA ASP A 134 -21.92 21.13 -9.89
C ASP A 134 -21.15 19.91 -9.35
N PRO A 135 -21.71 19.09 -8.45
CA PRO A 135 -22.98 19.29 -7.76
C PRO A 135 -22.94 20.36 -6.65
N VAL A 136 -21.75 20.79 -6.23
CA VAL A 136 -21.55 21.79 -5.16
C VAL A 136 -20.37 22.70 -5.51
N ASN A 137 -20.50 24.00 -5.25
CA ASN A 137 -19.38 24.94 -5.26
C ASN A 137 -18.55 24.79 -3.97
N LEU A 138 -17.38 24.14 -4.06
CA LEU A 138 -16.52 23.91 -2.89
C LEU A 138 -15.86 25.19 -2.39
N PHE A 139 -15.52 26.11 -3.29
CA PHE A 139 -14.80 27.34 -2.96
C PHE A 139 -15.57 28.23 -1.97
N SER A 140 -16.90 28.24 -2.01
CA SER A 140 -17.71 29.04 -1.08
C SER A 140 -17.53 28.68 0.40
N ASN A 141 -16.88 27.55 0.70
CA ASN A 141 -16.58 27.12 2.08
C ASN A 141 -15.28 27.71 2.65
N PHE A 142 -14.49 28.43 1.86
CA PHE A 142 -13.17 28.90 2.26
C PHE A 142 -12.89 30.35 1.87
N THR A 143 -12.06 31.04 2.66
CA THR A 143 -11.44 32.31 2.26
C THR A 143 -10.08 32.04 1.61
N VAL A 144 -9.60 32.96 0.76
CA VAL A 144 -8.27 32.84 0.12
C VAL A 144 -7.16 32.73 1.18
N ASP A 145 -7.22 33.54 2.25
CA ASP A 145 -6.25 33.49 3.35
C ASP A 145 -6.21 32.11 4.01
N LEU A 146 -7.35 31.45 4.18
CA LEU A 146 -7.43 30.12 4.77
C LEU A 146 -6.83 29.05 3.82
N LEU A 147 -7.05 29.17 2.51
CA LEU A 147 -6.44 28.28 1.51
C LEU A 147 -4.91 28.43 1.50
N ILE A 148 -4.41 29.68 1.53
CA ILE A 148 -2.97 29.97 1.63
C ILE A 148 -2.41 29.42 2.94
N GLN A 149 -3.13 29.58 4.06
CA GLN A 149 -2.73 29.05 5.35
C GLN A 149 -2.62 27.51 5.34
N PHE A 150 -3.55 26.82 4.68
CA PHE A 150 -3.47 25.36 4.51
C PHE A 150 -2.20 24.96 3.73
N ALA A 151 -1.91 25.63 2.62
CA ALA A 151 -0.72 25.35 1.82
C ALA A 151 0.58 25.62 2.61
N LEU A 152 0.66 26.73 3.36
CA LEU A 152 1.82 27.09 4.18
C LEU A 152 2.05 26.12 5.34
N THR A 153 0.97 25.81 6.07
CA THR A 153 1.00 24.85 7.18
C THR A 153 1.36 23.46 6.66
N ALA A 154 1.08 23.18 5.39
CA ALA A 154 1.46 21.96 4.70
C ALA A 154 2.78 22.04 3.89
N SER A 155 3.53 23.15 4.00
CA SER A 155 4.76 23.46 3.23
C SER A 155 4.67 23.16 1.73
N GLN A 156 3.50 23.38 1.14
CA GLN A 156 3.26 23.28 -0.29
C GLN A 156 3.51 24.65 -0.93
N TYR A 157 4.78 25.05 -1.02
CA TYR A 157 5.15 26.41 -1.41
C TYR A 157 4.77 26.76 -2.86
N HIS A 158 4.89 25.80 -3.78
CA HIS A 158 4.40 25.95 -5.16
C HIS A 158 2.87 26.11 -5.23
N MET A 159 2.14 25.53 -4.27
CA MET A 159 0.69 25.73 -4.14
C MET A 159 0.38 27.14 -3.63
N VAL A 160 1.19 27.68 -2.71
CA VAL A 160 1.05 29.08 -2.25
C VAL A 160 1.24 30.05 -3.42
N GLU A 161 2.30 29.87 -4.21
CA GLU A 161 2.54 30.65 -5.43
C GLU A 161 1.35 30.56 -6.39
N PHE A 162 0.87 29.34 -6.66
CA PHE A 162 -0.30 29.11 -7.51
C PHE A 162 -1.56 29.83 -6.99
N LEU A 163 -1.85 29.76 -5.69
CA LEU A 163 -3.02 30.40 -5.07
C LEU A 163 -2.90 31.93 -5.12
N ILE A 164 -1.70 32.47 -4.84
CA ILE A 164 -1.43 33.91 -4.99
C ILE A 164 -1.65 34.32 -6.44
N ASP A 165 -1.04 33.65 -7.40
CA ASP A 165 -1.18 34.00 -8.82
C ASP A 165 -2.64 33.88 -9.31
N ARG A 166 -3.41 32.92 -8.78
CA ARG A 166 -4.82 32.71 -9.12
C ARG A 166 -5.74 33.82 -8.60
N PHE A 167 -5.49 34.35 -7.40
CA PHE A 167 -6.40 35.26 -6.71
C PHE A 167 -5.87 36.70 -6.56
N SER A 168 -4.56 36.92 -6.69
CA SER A 168 -3.89 38.22 -6.56
C SER A 168 -3.66 38.89 -7.91
N THR A 169 -4.74 39.13 -8.66
CA THR A 169 -4.66 39.81 -9.97
C THR A 169 -4.57 41.34 -9.90
N HIS A 170 -4.49 41.97 -8.72
CA HIS A 170 -4.71 43.43 -8.57
C HIS A 170 -3.71 44.25 -7.73
N GLU A 171 -2.63 43.68 -7.17
CA GLU A 171 -1.59 44.49 -6.50
C GLU A 171 -0.36 44.70 -7.41
N GLN A 172 -0.31 45.84 -8.11
CA GLN A 172 0.73 46.16 -9.11
C GLN A 172 2.18 46.30 -8.57
N HIS A 173 2.42 46.13 -7.26
CA HIS A 173 3.71 46.43 -6.62
C HIS A 173 4.27 45.37 -5.68
N ALA A 174 3.53 44.29 -5.38
CA ALA A 174 4.04 43.19 -4.57
C ALA A 174 4.42 42.00 -5.47
N THR A 175 5.68 41.56 -5.42
CA THR A 175 6.08 40.29 -6.06
C THR A 175 5.49 39.12 -5.26
N SER A 176 5.18 37.99 -5.90
CA SER A 176 4.72 36.78 -5.20
C SER A 176 5.68 36.36 -4.08
N GLN A 177 6.98 36.66 -4.23
CA GLN A 177 7.99 36.49 -3.19
C GLN A 177 7.80 37.39 -1.97
N ASN A 178 7.42 38.66 -2.14
CA ASN A 178 7.18 39.57 -1.01
C ASN A 178 5.96 39.13 -0.20
N ILE A 179 4.88 38.73 -0.88
CA ILE A 179 3.67 38.19 -0.25
C ILE A 179 4.02 36.90 0.50
N PHE A 180 4.78 36.01 -0.14
CA PHE A 180 5.26 34.78 0.48
C PHE A 180 6.10 35.03 1.75
N ASP A 181 7.07 35.97 1.68
CA ASP A 181 7.93 36.31 2.81
C ASP A 181 7.13 36.91 3.99
N GLU A 182 6.06 37.68 3.72
CA GLU A 182 5.17 38.18 4.77
C GLU A 182 4.40 37.05 5.45
N TYR A 183 3.93 36.08 4.69
CA TYR A 183 3.27 34.90 5.24
C TYR A 183 4.23 34.03 6.06
N VAL A 184 5.46 33.81 5.59
CA VAL A 184 6.49 33.04 6.30
C VAL A 184 6.89 33.71 7.63
N LYS A 185 6.96 35.04 7.68
CA LYS A 185 7.24 35.79 8.92
C LYS A 185 6.15 35.66 9.98
N LYS A 186 4.90 35.39 9.57
CA LYS A 186 3.76 35.21 10.47
C LYS A 186 3.68 33.79 11.06
N LEU A 187 4.56 32.87 10.65
CA LEU A 187 4.53 31.48 11.11
C LEU A 187 5.07 31.34 12.55
N GLU A 188 4.27 30.71 13.42
CA GLU A 188 4.64 30.45 14.81
C GLU A 188 5.79 29.43 14.95
N ILE A 189 6.45 29.39 16.12
CA ILE A 189 7.53 28.44 16.46
C ILE A 189 7.12 26.96 16.23
N ASN A 190 5.84 26.62 16.42
CA ASN A 190 5.33 25.28 16.16
C ASN A 190 5.43 24.90 14.67
N THR A 191 5.38 25.87 13.77
CA THR A 191 5.55 25.70 12.33
C THR A 191 7.01 25.43 11.95
N ILE A 192 8.00 25.92 12.70
CA ILE A 192 9.44 25.64 12.44
C ILE A 192 9.72 24.14 12.57
N ARG A 193 9.10 23.46 13.55
CA ARG A 193 9.17 22.00 13.65
C ARG A 193 8.62 21.32 12.40
N TRP A 194 7.61 21.91 11.78
CA TRP A 194 6.91 21.38 10.60
C TRP A 194 7.69 21.67 9.29
N ILE A 195 8.30 22.84 9.16
CA ILE A 195 9.22 23.19 8.06
C ILE A 195 10.41 22.22 8.05
N GLY A 196 10.95 21.89 9.23
CA GLY A 196 12.01 20.90 9.37
C GLY A 196 11.65 19.54 8.75
N ARG A 197 10.37 19.15 8.77
CA ARG A 197 9.86 17.88 8.20
C ARG A 197 9.82 17.87 6.67
N ASN A 198 9.74 19.05 6.05
CA ASN A 198 9.50 19.19 4.62
C ASN A 198 10.66 19.89 3.90
N LEU A 199 11.85 19.94 4.51
CA LEU A 199 13.03 20.55 3.88
C LEU A 199 13.41 19.91 2.53
N GLN A 200 12.99 18.67 2.29
CA GLN A 200 13.14 18.00 1.00
C GLN A 200 12.36 18.68 -0.15
N THR A 201 11.29 19.43 0.15
CA THR A 201 10.49 20.17 -0.83
C THR A 201 10.89 21.63 -0.94
N VAL A 202 11.83 22.08 -0.10
CA VAL A 202 12.29 23.47 -0.06
C VAL A 202 13.41 23.67 -1.09
N PRO A 203 13.27 24.60 -2.03
CA PRO A 203 14.40 25.02 -2.86
C PRO A 203 15.47 25.68 -1.97
N CYS A 204 16.67 25.10 -1.93
CA CYS A 204 17.80 25.53 -1.10
C CYS A 204 17.53 25.46 0.42
N PRO A 205 17.40 24.24 0.99
CA PRO A 205 17.07 24.04 2.42
C PRO A 205 18.07 24.72 3.37
N GLU A 206 19.33 24.91 2.97
CA GLU A 206 20.32 25.65 3.75
C GLU A 206 19.90 27.08 4.06
N LYS A 207 19.25 27.78 3.11
CA LYS A 207 18.84 29.17 3.32
C LYS A 207 17.74 29.27 4.37
N VAL A 208 16.75 28.39 4.30
CA VAL A 208 15.66 28.32 5.29
C VAL A 208 16.22 27.93 6.66
N LEU A 209 17.08 26.92 6.72
CA LEU A 209 17.75 26.52 7.96
C LEU A 209 18.61 27.64 8.55
N GLN A 210 19.30 28.42 7.72
CA GLN A 210 20.10 29.56 8.15
C GLN A 210 19.23 30.65 8.78
N THR A 211 18.06 30.95 8.20
CA THR A 211 17.08 31.90 8.75
C THR A 211 16.62 31.52 10.16
N TYR A 212 16.45 30.21 10.41
CA TYR A 212 16.01 29.71 11.71
C TYR A 212 17.13 29.16 12.60
N LYS A 213 18.41 29.38 12.25
CA LYS A 213 19.57 28.80 12.94
C LYS A 213 19.56 29.03 14.45
N HIS A 214 19.13 30.20 14.90
CA HIS A 214 19.04 30.53 16.33
C HIS A 214 18.04 29.63 17.10
N TYR A 215 16.97 29.16 16.44
CA TYR A 215 16.01 28.22 17.03
C TYR A 215 16.47 26.76 16.96
N LEU A 216 17.27 26.40 15.95
CA LEU A 216 17.76 25.01 15.77
C LEU A 216 18.72 24.55 16.88
N GLY A 217 19.40 25.50 17.55
CA GLY A 217 20.23 25.21 18.73
C GLY A 217 19.45 24.82 20.00
N ASN A 218 18.12 24.87 19.97
CA ASN A 218 17.29 24.40 21.09
C ASN A 218 17.21 22.87 21.09
N ASP A 219 17.66 22.22 22.17
CA ASP A 219 17.65 20.75 22.32
C ASP A 219 16.29 20.13 22.00
N ARG A 220 15.18 20.79 22.35
CA ARG A 220 13.83 20.28 22.06
C ARG A 220 13.53 20.28 20.56
N ILE A 221 14.02 21.26 19.82
CA ILE A 221 13.85 21.37 18.36
C ILE A 221 14.80 20.40 17.66
N ARG A 222 16.07 20.35 18.07
CA ARG A 222 17.07 19.38 17.59
C ARG A 222 16.60 17.94 17.77
N ASN A 223 16.14 17.57 18.96
CA ASN A 223 15.63 16.23 19.23
C ASN A 223 14.36 15.93 18.42
N SER A 224 13.46 16.91 18.26
CA SER A 224 12.27 16.74 17.42
C SER A 224 12.64 16.51 15.94
N PHE A 225 13.69 17.15 15.45
CA PHE A 225 14.20 17.01 14.09
C PHE A 225 14.78 15.61 13.85
N VAL A 226 15.65 15.13 14.75
CA VAL A 226 16.21 13.77 14.70
C VAL A 226 15.11 12.72 14.80
N ILE A 227 14.26 12.81 15.83
CA ILE A 227 13.19 11.83 16.06
C ILE A 227 12.26 11.76 14.85
N PHE A 228 11.97 12.89 14.20
CA PHE A 228 11.10 12.91 13.04
C PHE A 228 11.68 12.16 11.85
N TYR A 229 12.86 12.54 11.35
CA TYR A 229 13.46 11.85 10.20
C TYR A 229 13.81 10.39 10.53
N PHE A 230 14.23 10.12 11.77
CA PHE A 230 14.48 8.76 12.23
C PHE A 230 13.20 7.92 12.22
N SER A 231 12.08 8.49 12.69
CA SER A 231 10.76 7.86 12.65
C SER A 231 10.24 7.73 11.21
N ASP A 232 10.35 8.75 10.37
CA ASP A 232 9.84 8.66 9.00
C ASP A 232 10.58 7.63 8.16
N VAL A 233 11.88 7.45 8.37
CA VAL A 233 12.62 6.40 7.69
C VAL A 233 12.37 5.03 8.33
N PHE A 234 12.49 4.88 9.66
CA PHE A 234 12.51 3.54 10.28
C PHE A 234 11.19 3.12 10.95
N TYR A 235 10.27 4.04 11.24
CA TYR A 235 9.01 3.75 11.93
C TYR A 235 7.82 3.64 10.98
N ASN A 236 7.68 4.58 10.04
CA ASN A 236 6.60 4.55 9.06
C ASN A 236 6.97 3.60 7.91
N GLU A 237 6.05 2.73 7.47
CA GLU A 237 6.22 1.83 6.31
C GLU A 237 6.23 2.61 4.97
N THR A 238 6.82 3.80 4.95
CA THR A 238 6.67 4.78 3.88
C THR A 238 7.68 4.53 2.77
N LYS A 239 7.15 4.59 1.54
CA LYS A 239 7.81 4.51 0.24
C LYS A 239 8.93 5.53 0.01
N THR A 240 9.26 6.37 1.00
CA THR A 240 10.28 7.42 0.90
C THR A 240 11.67 6.78 0.77
N PRO A 241 12.37 6.95 -0.37
CA PRO A 241 13.73 6.47 -0.53
C PRO A 241 14.69 7.14 0.46
N THR A 242 15.65 6.38 0.99
CA THR A 242 16.61 6.85 1.99
C THR A 242 17.38 8.09 1.52
N ASN A 243 17.73 8.16 0.23
CA ASN A 243 18.39 9.32 -0.35
C ASN A 243 17.62 10.65 -0.24
N GLN A 244 16.30 10.65 -0.18
CA GLN A 244 15.49 11.87 -0.06
C GLN A 244 15.70 12.53 1.31
N CYS A 245 16.03 11.75 2.34
CA CYS A 245 16.32 12.27 3.68
C CYS A 245 17.77 12.74 3.84
N LEU A 246 18.70 12.22 3.04
CA LEU A 246 20.12 12.55 3.17
C LEU A 246 20.41 14.03 2.87
N GLY A 247 19.81 14.59 1.82
CA GLY A 247 20.00 16.00 1.43
C GLY A 247 19.72 16.97 2.58
N PRO A 248 18.49 17.00 3.13
CA PRO A 248 18.14 17.86 4.27
C PRO A 248 19.03 17.67 5.50
N LEU A 249 19.42 16.44 5.81
CA LEU A 249 20.29 16.14 6.96
C LEU A 249 21.72 16.66 6.73
N TYR A 250 22.26 16.54 5.51
CA TYR A 250 23.52 17.16 5.16
C TYR A 250 23.46 18.68 5.26
N SER A 251 22.39 19.30 4.75
CA SER A 251 22.18 20.75 4.86
C SER A 251 22.11 21.20 6.33
N TYR A 252 21.41 20.44 7.18
CA TYR A 252 21.36 20.69 8.62
C TYR A 252 22.74 20.59 9.27
N CYS A 253 23.47 19.50 9.03
CA CYS A 253 24.80 19.29 9.58
C CYS A 253 25.77 20.38 9.12
N LYS A 254 25.70 20.80 7.85
CA LYS A 254 26.54 21.86 7.30
C LYS A 254 26.24 23.22 7.94
N VAL A 255 24.97 23.61 8.06
CA VAL A 255 24.56 24.88 8.69
C VAL A 255 24.99 24.96 10.15
N ASN A 256 25.01 23.82 10.85
CA ASN A 256 25.43 23.70 12.25
C ASN A 256 26.91 23.35 12.45
N GLY A 257 27.69 23.21 11.38
CA GLY A 257 29.13 22.90 11.46
C GLY A 257 29.46 21.48 11.93
N LEU A 258 28.53 20.53 11.81
CA LEU A 258 28.72 19.12 12.20
C LEU A 258 29.41 18.29 11.11
N VAL A 259 29.32 18.72 9.85
CA VAL A 259 30.00 18.11 8.70
C VAL A 259 30.67 19.23 7.92
N GLU A 260 31.99 19.25 7.92
CA GLU A 260 32.79 20.22 7.17
C GLU A 260 32.96 19.79 5.70
N ASP A 261 33.23 18.51 5.47
CA ASP A 261 33.35 17.90 4.15
C ASP A 261 32.44 16.68 3.99
N VAL A 262 31.41 16.82 3.15
CA VAL A 262 30.44 15.77 2.84
C VAL A 262 31.10 14.57 2.14
N GLN A 263 32.14 14.78 1.32
CA GLN A 263 32.82 13.69 0.63
C GLN A 263 33.68 12.87 1.58
N GLN A 264 34.39 13.54 2.50
CA GLN A 264 35.12 12.85 3.55
C GLN A 264 34.18 12.01 4.42
N PHE A 265 33.03 12.56 4.82
CA PHE A 265 32.03 11.83 5.59
C PHE A 265 31.49 10.59 4.84
N LYS A 266 31.22 10.72 3.53
CA LYS A 266 30.79 9.58 2.70
C LYS A 266 31.86 8.49 2.65
N SER A 267 33.13 8.87 2.49
CA SER A 267 34.26 7.92 2.51
C SER A 267 34.37 7.15 3.82
N GLN A 268 34.16 7.82 4.97
CA GLN A 268 34.10 7.15 6.28
C GLN A 268 32.95 6.15 6.38
N CYS A 269 31.78 6.48 5.83
CA CYS A 269 30.64 5.57 5.79
C CYS A 269 30.92 4.34 4.90
N ASP A 270 31.62 4.52 3.78
CA ASP A 270 32.04 3.41 2.90
C ASP A 270 33.00 2.45 3.60
N GLN A 271 33.91 2.97 4.44
CA GLN A 271 34.80 2.13 5.25
C GLN A 271 34.03 1.26 6.25
N LEU A 272 33.01 1.83 6.91
CA LEU A 272 32.14 1.08 7.81
C LEU A 272 31.36 -0.03 7.08
N LEU A 273 30.89 0.26 5.86
CA LEU A 273 30.24 -0.75 5.02
C LEU A 273 31.20 -1.90 4.69
N GLN A 274 32.42 -1.58 4.26
CA GLN A 274 33.42 -2.59 3.92
C GLN A 274 33.76 -3.47 5.12
N GLN A 275 33.95 -2.88 6.30
CA GLN A 275 34.18 -3.62 7.53
C GLN A 275 33.00 -4.57 7.87
N SER A 276 31.77 -4.12 7.65
CA SER A 276 30.56 -4.94 7.85
C SER A 276 30.50 -6.11 6.87
N ILE A 277 30.88 -5.89 5.60
CA ILE A 277 30.99 -6.95 4.59
C ILE A 277 32.03 -8.00 5.01
N ASP A 278 33.24 -7.56 5.36
CA ASP A 278 34.36 -8.44 5.72
C ASP A 278 34.01 -9.34 6.91
N ASN A 279 33.35 -8.75 7.93
CA ASN A 279 32.87 -9.50 9.10
C ASN A 279 31.83 -10.56 8.73
N SER A 280 30.91 -10.22 7.82
CA SER A 280 29.85 -11.14 7.38
C SER A 280 30.43 -12.34 6.64
N VAL A 281 31.33 -12.08 5.68
CA VAL A 281 32.02 -13.11 4.90
C VAL A 281 32.81 -14.06 5.80
N SER A 282 33.54 -13.49 6.78
CA SER A 282 34.29 -14.29 7.76
C SER A 282 33.38 -15.24 8.55
N ILE A 283 32.24 -14.75 9.04
CA ILE A 283 31.28 -15.56 9.81
C ILE A 283 30.68 -16.68 8.97
N ILE A 284 30.24 -16.36 7.76
CA ILE A 284 29.63 -17.35 6.85
C ILE A 284 30.65 -18.46 6.54
N ASN A 285 31.88 -18.10 6.17
CA ASN A 285 32.94 -19.08 5.90
C ASN A 285 33.25 -19.97 7.10
N ASN A 286 33.32 -19.39 8.30
CA ASN A 286 33.53 -20.16 9.52
C ASN A 286 32.38 -21.13 9.80
N PHE A 287 31.14 -20.69 9.60
CA PHE A 287 29.96 -21.52 9.78
C PHE A 287 29.95 -22.72 8.82
N ILE A 288 30.25 -22.50 7.54
CA ILE A 288 30.38 -23.54 6.51
C ILE A 288 31.40 -24.58 6.95
N ASN A 289 32.62 -24.12 7.27
CA ASN A 289 33.73 -25.00 7.62
C ASN A 289 33.46 -25.82 8.88
N SER A 290 32.68 -25.29 9.83
CA SER A 290 32.41 -25.96 11.11
C SER A 290 31.25 -26.94 11.05
N ASN A 291 30.27 -26.73 10.16
CA ASN A 291 29.00 -27.46 10.19
C ASN A 291 28.69 -28.23 8.89
N GLY A 292 29.46 -28.07 7.82
CA GLY A 292 29.33 -28.85 6.59
C GLY A 292 28.09 -28.53 5.73
N TYR A 293 27.37 -27.44 6.03
CA TYR A 293 26.14 -27.05 5.35
C TYR A 293 26.40 -26.28 4.04
N HIS A 294 27.05 -26.91 3.06
CA HIS A 294 27.33 -26.28 1.76
C HIS A 294 26.08 -26.04 0.89
N PHE A 295 24.97 -26.74 1.16
CA PHE A 295 23.76 -26.71 0.31
C PHE A 295 22.75 -25.62 0.68
N LEU A 296 23.00 -24.86 1.76
CA LEU A 296 22.06 -23.87 2.32
C LEU A 296 22.36 -22.43 1.91
N LEU A 297 23.44 -22.20 1.16
CA LEU A 297 23.94 -20.86 0.86
C LEU A 297 23.72 -20.53 -0.61
N ASP A 298 22.69 -19.73 -0.88
CA ASP A 298 22.55 -19.04 -2.15
C ASP A 298 23.33 -17.73 -2.05
N ILE A 299 24.61 -17.77 -2.45
CA ILE A 299 25.50 -16.59 -2.44
C ILE A 299 25.20 -15.64 -3.62
N GLU A 300 24.34 -16.03 -4.56
CA GLU A 300 23.93 -15.16 -5.67
C GLU A 300 22.76 -14.24 -5.28
N ILE A 301 23.04 -13.29 -4.37
CA ILE A 301 22.23 -12.08 -4.24
C ILE A 301 23.11 -10.93 -4.65
N ASN A 302 22.80 -10.28 -5.78
CA ASN A 302 23.48 -9.06 -6.22
C ASN A 302 23.10 -7.92 -5.26
N PRO A 303 23.97 -7.51 -4.32
CA PRO A 303 23.55 -6.58 -3.29
C PRO A 303 23.38 -5.19 -3.90
N TYR A 304 22.25 -4.53 -3.62
CA TYR A 304 22.09 -3.10 -3.86
C TYR A 304 22.96 -2.31 -2.87
N ILE A 305 24.28 -2.30 -3.10
CA ILE A 305 25.31 -1.68 -2.25
C ILE A 305 24.98 -0.21 -1.97
N GLU A 306 24.36 0.49 -2.93
CA GLU A 306 23.94 1.87 -2.76
C GLU A 306 22.95 2.07 -1.62
N SER A 307 21.95 1.18 -1.48
CA SER A 307 21.01 1.21 -0.35
C SER A 307 21.71 1.05 1.00
N PHE A 308 22.75 0.20 1.06
CA PHE A 308 23.54 0.01 2.28
C PHE A 308 24.35 1.26 2.63
N ARG A 309 24.98 1.88 1.65
CA ARG A 309 25.70 3.15 1.83
C ARG A 309 24.78 4.25 2.32
N GLU A 310 23.62 4.42 1.71
CA GLU A 310 22.62 5.41 2.11
C GLU A 310 22.15 5.18 3.55
N THR A 311 21.91 3.92 3.93
CA THR A 311 21.48 3.58 5.29
C THR A 311 22.57 3.90 6.32
N ILE A 312 23.82 3.55 6.05
CA ILE A 312 24.95 3.87 6.95
C ILE A 312 25.12 5.38 7.09
N GLN A 313 25.09 6.12 5.97
CA GLN A 313 25.17 7.58 5.98
C GLN A 313 24.06 8.19 6.84
N LEU A 314 22.83 7.73 6.66
CA LEU A 314 21.67 8.19 7.42
C LEU A 314 21.88 7.97 8.93
N VAL A 315 22.25 6.75 9.34
CA VAL A 315 22.46 6.39 10.76
C VAL A 315 23.58 7.24 11.37
N MET A 316 24.68 7.43 10.63
CA MET A 316 25.81 8.21 11.09
C MET A 316 25.48 9.71 11.19
N LEU A 317 24.68 10.25 10.27
CA LEU A 317 24.17 11.63 10.37
C LEU A 317 23.29 11.81 11.61
N PHE A 318 22.42 10.85 11.92
CA PHE A 318 21.63 10.90 13.15
C PHE A 318 22.48 10.87 14.40
N LYS A 319 23.53 10.03 14.43
CA LYS A 319 24.51 10.04 15.52
C LYS A 319 25.17 11.40 15.65
N LEU A 320 25.63 12.00 14.55
CA LEU A 320 26.27 13.32 14.58
C LEU A 320 25.34 14.42 15.10
N ILE A 321 24.08 14.45 14.66
CA ILE A 321 23.11 15.46 15.09
C ILE A 321 22.78 15.32 16.59
N ASN A 322 22.84 14.11 17.13
CA ASN A 322 22.50 13.79 18.51
C ASN A 322 23.74 13.44 19.36
N ASP A 323 24.84 14.18 19.14
CA ASP A 323 26.05 14.16 19.96
C ASP A 323 26.68 12.76 20.14
N GLY A 324 26.62 11.94 19.10
CA GLY A 324 27.15 10.57 19.05
C GLY A 324 26.21 9.48 19.56
N VAL A 325 25.06 9.86 20.11
CA VAL A 325 24.07 8.96 20.72
C VAL A 325 22.88 8.79 19.77
N LEU A 326 22.29 7.59 19.69
CA LEU A 326 21.02 7.39 18.99
C LEU A 326 19.86 7.52 19.97
N PRO A 327 18.68 8.03 19.56
CA PRO A 327 17.52 8.07 20.42
C PRO A 327 17.21 6.67 21.00
N ASP A 328 16.94 6.57 22.30
CA ASP A 328 16.57 5.30 22.98
C ASP A 328 15.21 4.73 22.51
N TYR A 329 14.54 5.39 21.57
CA TYR A 329 13.25 4.99 21.04
C TYR A 329 13.39 3.96 19.93
N PHE A 330 13.71 2.72 20.30
CA PHE A 330 13.61 1.55 19.42
C PHE A 330 12.37 0.73 19.79
N LYS A 331 11.37 0.70 18.91
CA LYS A 331 10.26 -0.26 19.02
C LYS A 331 10.54 -1.49 18.17
N LYS A 332 10.00 -2.64 18.57
CA LYS A 332 10.09 -3.92 17.84
C LYS A 332 9.74 -3.81 16.35
N ASN A 333 8.75 -2.99 15.98
CA ASN A 333 8.34 -2.78 14.58
C ASN A 333 9.40 -2.05 13.74
N MET A 334 10.28 -1.25 14.36
CA MET A 334 11.36 -0.55 13.65
C MET A 334 12.44 -1.51 13.15
N ILE A 335 12.68 -2.61 13.88
CA ILE A 335 13.65 -3.64 13.51
C ILE A 335 13.24 -4.28 12.17
N GLN A 336 11.94 -4.58 12.01
CA GLN A 336 11.39 -5.10 10.75
C GLN A 336 11.60 -4.12 9.59
N ASN A 337 11.28 -2.85 9.80
CA ASN A 337 11.41 -1.83 8.76
C ASN A 337 12.86 -1.55 8.36
N ILE A 338 13.79 -1.51 9.33
CA ILE A 338 15.22 -1.42 9.06
C ILE A 338 15.64 -2.54 8.12
N PHE A 339 15.28 -3.78 8.44
CA PHE A 339 15.66 -4.92 7.62
C PHE A 339 14.97 -4.98 6.26
N LYS A 340 13.68 -4.61 6.16
CA LYS A 340 12.98 -4.45 4.88
C LYS A 340 13.75 -3.47 3.97
N ARG A 341 14.21 -2.33 4.51
CA ARG A 341 14.97 -1.31 3.75
C ARG A 341 16.37 -1.78 3.36
N THR A 342 17.05 -2.51 4.24
CA THR A 342 18.39 -3.02 3.98
C THR A 342 18.38 -4.40 3.31
N THR A 343 17.27 -4.77 2.67
CA THR A 343 17.02 -6.03 1.95
C THR A 343 17.34 -7.29 2.76
N THR A 344 17.37 -7.18 4.08
CA THR A 344 17.80 -8.22 5.03
C THR A 344 19.21 -8.78 4.76
N HIS A 345 20.02 -8.18 3.88
CA HIS A 345 21.24 -8.79 3.38
C HIS A 345 22.28 -9.00 4.50
N PRO A 346 23.02 -10.13 4.54
CA PRO A 346 23.96 -10.42 5.62
C PRO A 346 25.00 -9.31 5.83
N PHE A 347 25.45 -8.67 4.75
CA PHE A 347 26.52 -7.67 4.75
C PHE A 347 26.27 -6.42 5.60
N ILE A 348 25.02 -6.02 5.82
CA ILE A 348 24.71 -4.84 6.65
C ILE A 348 24.45 -5.21 8.12
N ILE A 349 24.24 -6.50 8.42
CA ILE A 349 23.86 -6.98 9.75
C ILE A 349 24.92 -6.61 10.81
N PRO A 350 26.24 -6.80 10.61
CA PRO A 350 27.24 -6.41 11.60
C PRO A 350 27.18 -4.92 11.98
N PHE A 351 27.08 -4.03 11.00
CA PHE A 351 26.92 -2.60 11.26
C PHE A 351 25.66 -2.31 12.07
N LEU A 352 24.50 -2.85 11.66
CA LEU A 352 23.23 -2.64 12.37
C LEU A 352 23.31 -3.15 13.80
N MET A 353 23.94 -4.31 14.01
CA MET A 353 24.14 -4.91 15.33
C MET A 353 25.06 -4.09 16.24
N ASP A 354 26.13 -3.50 15.70
CA ASP A 354 27.05 -2.67 16.48
C ASP A 354 26.47 -1.28 16.81
N THR A 355 25.60 -0.74 15.94
CA THR A 355 25.17 0.66 16.02
C THR A 355 23.74 0.83 16.53
N LEU A 356 22.78 0.12 15.94
CA LEU A 356 21.35 0.33 16.17
C LEU A 356 20.74 -0.75 17.07
N LEU A 357 21.10 -2.01 16.86
CA LEU A 357 20.38 -3.19 17.35
C LEU A 357 21.10 -3.92 18.49
N ALA A 358 22.20 -3.36 19.02
CA ALA A 358 23.03 -4.00 20.03
C ALA A 358 22.23 -4.48 21.26
N LYS A 359 21.26 -3.67 21.72
CA LYS A 359 20.39 -3.97 22.87
C LYS A 359 19.25 -4.96 22.54
N GLU A 360 18.89 -5.09 21.27
CA GLU A 360 17.71 -5.81 20.77
C GLU A 360 18.06 -7.09 19.98
N ARG A 361 19.19 -7.71 20.32
CA ARG A 361 19.74 -8.87 19.59
C ARG A 361 18.76 -10.03 19.42
N ASP A 362 18.07 -10.43 20.49
CA ASP A 362 17.17 -11.58 20.45
C ASP A 362 15.94 -11.28 19.56
N SER A 363 15.36 -10.08 19.72
CA SER A 363 14.29 -9.54 18.86
C SER A 363 14.73 -9.45 17.39
N THR A 364 15.99 -9.08 17.16
CA THR A 364 16.61 -8.96 15.84
C THR A 364 16.75 -10.31 15.13
N ILE A 365 17.27 -11.32 15.82
CA ILE A 365 17.43 -12.67 15.27
C ILE A 365 16.05 -13.27 14.95
N GLN A 366 15.09 -13.15 15.87
CA GLN A 366 13.71 -13.60 15.65
C GLN A 366 13.05 -12.89 14.46
N CYS A 367 13.34 -11.59 14.29
CA CYS A 367 12.85 -10.82 13.16
C CYS A 367 13.42 -11.36 11.84
N LEU A 368 14.75 -11.51 11.74
CA LEU A 368 15.42 -12.03 10.54
C LEU A 368 14.90 -13.42 10.15
N CYS A 369 14.62 -14.31 11.10
CA CYS A 369 14.03 -15.62 10.78
C CYS A 369 12.67 -15.53 10.07
N LYS A 370 11.94 -14.43 10.25
CA LYS A 370 10.61 -14.22 9.65
C LYS A 370 10.68 -13.53 8.29
N ILE A 371 11.69 -12.69 8.06
CA ILE A 371 11.71 -11.77 6.92
C ILE A 371 12.91 -11.94 5.98
N ALA A 372 13.99 -12.62 6.40
CA ALA A 372 15.17 -12.76 5.59
C ALA A 372 14.97 -13.79 4.47
N ASP A 373 15.35 -13.42 3.26
CA ASP A 373 15.27 -14.30 2.09
C ASP A 373 16.39 -15.35 2.06
N SER A 374 17.49 -15.10 2.79
CA SER A 374 18.61 -16.01 2.96
C SER A 374 18.86 -16.31 4.43
N PHE A 375 19.26 -17.55 4.71
CA PHE A 375 19.66 -17.97 6.05
C PHE A 375 20.99 -17.34 6.48
N ASP A 376 21.79 -16.81 5.55
CA ASP A 376 23.07 -16.14 5.81
C ASP A 376 22.91 -15.01 6.80
N SER A 377 21.84 -14.22 6.68
CA SER A 377 21.57 -13.10 7.57
C SER A 377 21.26 -13.57 8.99
N VAL A 378 20.56 -14.70 9.11
CA VAL A 378 20.29 -15.35 10.40
C VAL A 378 21.58 -15.89 11.00
N ILE A 379 22.45 -16.53 10.20
CA ILE A 379 23.78 -17.00 10.61
C ILE A 379 24.62 -15.82 11.10
N VAL A 380 24.76 -14.76 10.30
CA VAL A 380 25.55 -13.59 10.67
C VAL A 380 25.03 -12.97 11.95
N ALA A 381 23.72 -12.72 12.08
CA ALA A 381 23.13 -12.19 13.30
C ALA A 381 23.34 -13.10 14.53
N HIS A 382 23.23 -14.41 14.33
CA HIS A 382 23.40 -15.39 15.40
C HIS A 382 24.85 -15.41 15.91
N TYR A 383 25.83 -15.50 15.02
CA TYR A 383 27.25 -15.70 15.36
C TYR A 383 28.03 -14.38 15.59
N TYR A 384 27.53 -13.22 15.15
CA TYR A 384 28.27 -11.95 15.26
C TYR A 384 28.44 -11.46 16.71
N LYS A 385 29.62 -11.60 17.32
CA LYS A 385 29.91 -11.13 18.70
C LYS A 385 28.89 -11.60 19.76
N LEU A 386 28.50 -12.87 19.75
CA LEU A 386 27.55 -13.41 20.73
C LEU A 386 28.13 -13.31 22.16
N PRO A 387 27.47 -12.63 23.12
CA PRO A 387 27.94 -12.58 24.50
C PRO A 387 27.87 -13.97 25.15
N ALA A 388 28.89 -14.32 25.94
CA ALA A 388 29.00 -15.65 26.56
C ALA A 388 27.84 -16.01 27.52
N GLU A 389 27.10 -15.01 28.01
CA GLU A 389 26.09 -15.15 29.08
C GLU A 389 24.64 -15.29 28.57
N LYS A 390 24.37 -15.05 27.28
CA LYS A 390 23.03 -15.23 26.70
C LYS A 390 22.95 -16.53 25.92
N GLN A 391 21.95 -17.37 26.22
CA GLN A 391 21.60 -18.49 25.36
C GLN A 391 20.67 -17.99 24.25
N PRO A 392 21.15 -17.84 22.99
CA PRO A 392 20.27 -17.53 21.87
C PRO A 392 19.31 -18.71 21.62
N PRO A 393 18.25 -18.50 20.81
CA PRO A 393 17.45 -19.62 20.30
C PRO A 393 18.37 -20.68 19.71
N SER A 394 18.07 -21.96 19.95
CA SER A 394 18.89 -23.03 19.40
C SER A 394 18.93 -22.93 17.89
N LEU A 395 20.06 -23.27 17.28
CA LEU A 395 20.22 -23.30 15.82
C LEU A 395 19.07 -24.10 15.17
N LYS A 396 18.61 -25.16 15.83
CA LYS A 396 17.43 -25.94 15.43
C LYS A 396 16.13 -25.12 15.35
N GLN A 397 15.83 -24.29 16.35
CA GLN A 397 14.63 -23.42 16.33
C GLN A 397 14.70 -22.36 15.23
N LEU A 398 15.89 -21.80 14.98
CA LEU A 398 16.13 -20.85 13.89
C LEU A 398 15.95 -21.53 12.53
N PHE A 399 16.48 -22.76 12.39
CA PHE A 399 16.25 -23.58 11.22
C PHE A 399 14.76 -23.86 11.02
N ASP A 400 14.05 -24.41 12.00
CA ASP A 400 12.63 -24.77 11.85
C ASP A 400 11.78 -23.55 11.41
N SER A 401 12.09 -22.35 11.94
CA SER A 401 11.43 -21.09 11.54
C SER A 401 11.75 -20.67 10.09
N TYR A 402 13.02 -20.79 9.67
CA TYR A 402 13.43 -20.46 8.30
C TYR A 402 12.86 -21.45 7.28
N TRP A 403 12.90 -22.74 7.58
CA TRP A 403 12.31 -23.79 6.73
C TRP A 403 10.81 -23.57 6.55
N TYR A 404 10.12 -23.18 7.61
CA TYR A 404 8.70 -22.82 7.52
C TYR A 404 8.47 -21.67 6.52
N ARG A 405 9.25 -20.59 6.66
CA ARG A 405 9.19 -19.47 5.73
C ARG A 405 9.51 -19.88 4.29
N ALA A 406 10.52 -20.71 4.07
CA ALA A 406 10.89 -21.22 2.75
C ALA A 406 9.75 -22.04 2.12
N MET A 407 9.05 -22.87 2.90
CA MET A 407 7.87 -23.61 2.43
C MET A 407 6.74 -22.67 2.01
N LYS A 408 6.44 -21.64 2.82
CA LYS A 408 5.48 -20.60 2.44
C LYS A 408 5.87 -19.91 1.15
N CYS A 409 7.13 -19.50 1.01
CA CYS A 409 7.63 -18.86 -0.22
C CYS A 409 7.50 -19.79 -1.43
N ALA A 410 7.82 -21.08 -1.29
CA ALA A 410 7.69 -22.05 -2.37
C ALA A 410 6.21 -22.26 -2.78
N ALA A 411 5.30 -22.37 -1.81
CA ALA A 411 3.87 -22.47 -2.09
C ALA A 411 3.31 -21.21 -2.76
N TRP A 412 3.71 -20.03 -2.28
CA TRP A 412 3.34 -18.73 -2.85
C TRP A 412 3.85 -18.53 -4.28
N LYS A 413 5.09 -18.96 -4.57
CA LYS A 413 5.70 -18.88 -5.90
C LYS A 413 5.19 -19.95 -6.86
N GLY A 414 4.50 -20.98 -6.38
CA GLY A 414 4.13 -22.15 -7.17
C GLY A 414 5.32 -23.08 -7.47
N ASP A 415 6.42 -22.93 -6.72
CA ASP A 415 7.64 -23.73 -6.87
C ASP A 415 7.47 -25.09 -6.18
N LEU A 416 6.75 -25.97 -6.88
CA LEU A 416 6.45 -27.32 -6.43
C LEU A 416 7.72 -28.16 -6.21
N PHE A 417 8.79 -27.93 -6.99
CA PHE A 417 10.03 -28.69 -6.85
C PHE A 417 10.70 -28.38 -5.51
N THR A 418 10.87 -27.10 -5.22
CA THR A 418 11.43 -26.65 -3.94
C THR A 418 10.53 -27.11 -2.80
N LEU A 419 9.21 -26.91 -2.89
CA LEU A 419 8.29 -27.33 -1.83
C LEU A 419 8.41 -28.84 -1.51
N LYS A 420 8.45 -29.71 -2.53
CA LYS A 420 8.67 -31.15 -2.35
C LYS A 420 9.99 -31.45 -1.66
N LYS A 421 11.09 -30.84 -2.11
CA LYS A 421 12.40 -31.01 -1.49
C LYS A 421 12.37 -30.59 -0.02
N LEU A 422 11.74 -29.45 0.30
CA LEU A 422 11.63 -28.96 1.68
C LEU A 422 10.82 -29.93 2.55
N LEU A 423 9.71 -30.45 2.02
CA LEU A 423 8.86 -31.42 2.72
C LEU A 423 9.52 -32.78 2.86
N ASP A 424 10.23 -33.31 1.87
CA ASP A 424 10.89 -34.63 1.98
C ASP A 424 11.88 -34.68 3.15
N HIS A 425 12.51 -33.54 3.48
CA HIS A 425 13.41 -33.42 4.63
C HIS A 425 12.67 -33.23 5.98
N HIS A 426 11.41 -32.78 5.98
CA HIS A 426 10.70 -32.32 7.19
C HIS A 426 9.24 -32.83 7.36
N LYS A 427 8.72 -33.70 6.49
CA LYS A 427 7.30 -34.06 6.36
C LYS A 427 6.64 -34.54 7.66
N LYS A 428 7.38 -35.26 8.52
CA LYS A 428 6.87 -35.76 9.81
C LYS A 428 6.66 -34.67 10.88
N ARG A 429 7.02 -33.42 10.60
CA ARG A 429 7.04 -32.31 11.57
C ARG A 429 6.13 -31.14 11.19
N VAL A 430 5.43 -31.23 10.06
CA VAL A 430 4.58 -30.13 9.60
C VAL A 430 3.25 -30.18 10.35
N GLU A 431 3.00 -29.16 11.17
CA GLU A 431 1.75 -29.02 11.93
C GLU A 431 0.56 -28.76 11.00
N LEU A 432 -0.66 -29.10 11.43
CA LEU A 432 -1.88 -28.87 10.63
C LEU A 432 -2.05 -27.39 10.24
N ALA A 433 -1.78 -26.47 11.16
CA ALA A 433 -1.88 -25.04 10.91
C ALA A 433 -0.94 -24.57 9.78
N VAL A 434 0.22 -25.21 9.62
CA VAL A 434 1.13 -24.92 8.51
C VAL A 434 0.52 -25.37 7.19
N TRP A 435 -0.07 -26.57 7.16
CA TRP A 435 -0.70 -27.09 5.95
C TRP A 435 -1.87 -26.21 5.49
N ASP A 436 -2.72 -25.81 6.43
CA ASP A 436 -3.84 -24.89 6.17
C ASP A 436 -3.32 -23.58 5.55
N GLU A 437 -2.23 -23.02 6.11
CA GLU A 437 -1.60 -21.81 5.59
C GLU A 437 -1.02 -22.00 4.17
N LEU A 438 -0.40 -23.15 3.88
CA LEU A 438 0.14 -23.45 2.54
C LEU A 438 -0.98 -23.64 1.50
N ILE A 439 -2.13 -24.19 1.89
CA ILE A 439 -3.33 -24.30 1.04
C ILE A 439 -3.82 -22.91 0.65
N ASP A 440 -4.02 -22.03 1.62
CA ASP A 440 -4.47 -20.66 1.38
C ASP A 440 -3.51 -19.87 0.49
N LEU A 441 -2.19 -19.98 0.71
CA LEU A 441 -1.18 -19.34 -0.15
C LEU A 441 -1.26 -19.84 -1.60
N ALA A 442 -1.52 -21.13 -1.80
CA ALA A 442 -1.69 -21.70 -3.12
C ALA A 442 -3.00 -21.25 -3.78
N ILE A 443 -4.09 -21.09 -3.01
CA ILE A 443 -5.38 -20.55 -3.49
C ILE A 443 -5.24 -19.08 -3.88
N CYS A 444 -4.66 -18.23 -3.01
CA CYS A 444 -4.42 -16.80 -3.27
C CYS A 444 -3.69 -16.54 -4.60
N ARG A 445 -2.84 -17.48 -5.04
CA ARG A 445 -2.03 -17.37 -6.25
C ARG A 445 -2.47 -18.28 -7.39
N GLU A 446 -3.59 -18.98 -7.21
CA GLU A 446 -4.10 -19.99 -8.14
C GLU A 446 -3.00 -20.99 -8.57
N ASN A 447 -2.08 -21.33 -7.66
CA ASN A 447 -0.99 -22.28 -7.91
C ASN A 447 -1.51 -23.72 -7.85
N LEU A 448 -2.29 -24.09 -8.86
CA LEU A 448 -2.99 -25.37 -8.91
C LEU A 448 -2.06 -26.58 -8.77
N ASN A 449 -0.83 -26.51 -9.28
CA ASN A 449 0.17 -27.58 -9.14
C ASN A 449 0.58 -27.83 -7.68
N VAL A 450 0.72 -26.77 -6.88
CA VAL A 450 1.01 -26.84 -5.45
C VAL A 450 -0.22 -27.31 -4.69
N LEU A 451 -1.39 -26.73 -4.99
CA LEU A 451 -2.64 -27.09 -4.34
C LEU A 451 -2.99 -28.56 -4.56
N GLU A 452 -2.88 -29.06 -5.80
CA GLU A 452 -3.06 -30.47 -6.15
C GLU A 452 -2.10 -31.36 -5.36
N PHE A 453 -0.82 -30.98 -5.27
CA PHE A 453 0.14 -31.74 -4.50
C PHE A 453 -0.23 -31.82 -3.01
N ILE A 454 -0.62 -30.71 -2.39
CA ILE A 454 -0.96 -30.68 -0.97
C ILE A 454 -2.28 -31.44 -0.69
N VAL A 455 -3.34 -31.16 -1.45
CA VAL A 455 -4.67 -31.70 -1.16
C VAL A 455 -4.82 -33.14 -1.63
N VAL A 456 -4.32 -33.46 -2.83
CA VAL A 456 -4.51 -34.78 -3.46
C VAL A 456 -3.38 -35.73 -3.08
N LYS A 457 -2.11 -35.32 -3.27
CA LYS A 457 -0.96 -36.23 -3.09
C LYS A 457 -0.56 -36.38 -1.62
N GLU A 458 -0.56 -35.29 -0.87
CA GLU A 458 -0.30 -35.28 0.58
C GLU A 458 -1.57 -35.57 1.41
N ALA A 459 -2.74 -35.66 0.75
CA ALA A 459 -4.04 -35.97 1.35
C ALA A 459 -4.42 -35.05 2.53
N VAL A 460 -3.99 -33.78 2.46
CA VAL A 460 -4.36 -32.77 3.46
C VAL A 460 -5.82 -32.38 3.25
N LYS A 461 -6.62 -32.42 4.32
CA LYS A 461 -8.03 -32.05 4.27
C LYS A 461 -8.17 -30.52 4.41
N PRO A 462 -8.77 -29.83 3.44
CA PRO A 462 -9.04 -28.40 3.58
C PRO A 462 -10.08 -28.14 4.68
N ASN A 463 -9.93 -27.01 5.37
CA ASN A 463 -10.84 -26.54 6.42
C ASN A 463 -11.85 -25.51 5.86
N ASN A 464 -12.72 -24.91 6.69
CA ASN A 464 -13.70 -23.92 6.19
C ASN A 464 -13.04 -22.63 5.69
N GLU A 465 -12.01 -22.15 6.38
CA GLU A 465 -11.28 -20.92 6.03
C GLU A 465 -10.65 -21.05 4.63
N ASN A 466 -10.14 -22.24 4.27
CA ASN A 466 -9.62 -22.50 2.93
C ASN A 466 -10.67 -22.32 1.82
N PHE A 467 -11.94 -22.61 2.10
CA PHE A 467 -13.01 -22.38 1.12
C PHE A 467 -13.45 -20.93 1.09
N GLU A 468 -13.43 -20.24 2.23
CA GLU A 468 -13.67 -18.80 2.29
C GLU A 468 -12.62 -18.04 1.44
N SER A 469 -11.35 -18.48 1.46
CA SER A 469 -10.30 -17.98 0.58
C SER A 469 -10.69 -18.06 -0.90
N ILE A 470 -11.32 -19.15 -1.33
CA ILE A 470 -11.78 -19.30 -2.73
C ILE A 470 -12.82 -18.22 -3.08
N GLY A 471 -13.73 -17.89 -2.17
CA GLY A 471 -14.74 -16.85 -2.39
C GLY A 471 -14.08 -15.49 -2.61
N TYR A 472 -13.04 -15.20 -1.83
CA TYR A 472 -12.24 -13.97 -1.97
C TYR A 472 -11.55 -13.90 -3.34
N ILE A 473 -10.99 -15.02 -3.82
CA ILE A 473 -10.25 -15.07 -5.09
C ILE A 473 -11.18 -15.20 -6.31
N GLY A 474 -12.32 -15.87 -6.16
CA GLY A 474 -13.16 -16.26 -7.29
C GLY A 474 -12.49 -17.29 -8.22
N SER A 475 -11.76 -18.27 -7.66
CA SER A 475 -11.08 -19.31 -8.45
C SER A 475 -11.87 -20.61 -8.52
N LEU A 476 -12.60 -20.79 -9.63
CA LEU A 476 -13.34 -22.01 -9.91
C LEU A 476 -12.46 -23.27 -10.01
N PRO A 477 -11.27 -23.23 -10.63
CA PRO A 477 -10.36 -24.39 -10.63
C PRO A 477 -9.92 -24.81 -9.23
N CYS A 478 -9.63 -23.84 -8.33
CA CYS A 478 -9.33 -24.16 -6.93
C CYS A 478 -10.53 -24.80 -6.22
N LEU A 479 -11.75 -24.30 -6.44
CA LEU A 479 -12.97 -24.88 -5.87
C LEU A 479 -13.17 -26.33 -6.28
N GLN A 480 -13.09 -26.60 -7.58
CA GLN A 480 -13.26 -27.94 -8.13
C GLN A 480 -12.20 -28.91 -7.57
N LEU A 481 -10.97 -28.43 -7.41
CA LEU A 481 -9.89 -29.23 -6.84
C LEU A 481 -10.10 -29.54 -5.35
N LEU A 482 -10.55 -28.57 -4.53
CA LEU A 482 -10.84 -28.82 -3.11
C LEU A 482 -12.06 -29.73 -2.90
N LEU A 483 -13.00 -29.73 -3.83
CA LEU A 483 -14.18 -30.60 -3.78
C LEU A 483 -13.88 -32.04 -4.26
N ASP A 484 -12.74 -32.27 -4.89
CA ASP A 484 -12.34 -33.54 -5.54
C ASP A 484 -13.38 -34.04 -6.55
N LYS A 485 -14.12 -33.10 -7.17
CA LYS A 485 -15.15 -33.36 -8.18
C LYS A 485 -15.55 -32.11 -8.95
N THR A 486 -16.11 -32.31 -10.13
CA THR A 486 -16.91 -31.30 -10.82
C THR A 486 -18.17 -31.00 -10.01
N LEU A 487 -18.55 -29.72 -9.92
CA LEU A 487 -19.79 -29.28 -9.28
C LEU A 487 -20.99 -29.99 -9.92
N GLN A 488 -21.83 -30.64 -9.11
CA GLN A 488 -23.08 -31.28 -9.54
C GLN A 488 -24.26 -30.84 -8.66
N ASP A 489 -25.48 -30.98 -9.19
CA ASP A 489 -26.72 -30.74 -8.43
C ASP A 489 -26.75 -31.57 -7.14
N GLY A 490 -26.96 -30.90 -6.00
CA GLY A 490 -26.95 -31.50 -4.66
C GLY A 490 -25.65 -31.31 -3.86
N ASP A 491 -24.59 -30.80 -4.47
CA ASP A 491 -23.31 -30.54 -3.79
C ASP A 491 -23.28 -29.26 -2.96
N PHE A 492 -24.33 -28.44 -3.04
CA PHE A 492 -24.52 -27.19 -2.31
C PHE A 492 -24.75 -27.41 -0.81
N LYS A 493 -23.72 -27.94 -0.15
CA LYS A 493 -23.53 -27.95 1.29
C LYS A 493 -23.35 -26.51 1.79
N LYS A 494 -23.40 -26.36 3.12
CA LYS A 494 -23.10 -25.11 3.86
C LYS A 494 -21.85 -24.38 3.32
N MET A 495 -20.87 -25.12 2.81
CA MET A 495 -19.59 -24.63 2.34
C MET A 495 -19.68 -23.83 1.03
N ILE A 496 -20.28 -24.36 -0.04
CA ILE A 496 -20.38 -23.64 -1.32
C ILE A 496 -21.22 -22.36 -1.16
N ARG A 497 -22.22 -22.39 -0.26
CA ARG A 497 -22.99 -21.18 0.11
C ARG A 497 -22.10 -20.09 0.71
N ALA A 498 -21.18 -20.46 1.60
CA ALA A 498 -20.23 -19.52 2.18
C ALA A 498 -19.26 -18.97 1.11
N VAL A 499 -18.77 -19.83 0.19
CA VAL A 499 -17.94 -19.39 -0.94
C VAL A 499 -18.69 -18.39 -1.82
N HIS A 500 -19.95 -18.66 -2.16
CA HIS A 500 -20.78 -17.77 -2.98
C HIS A 500 -21.05 -16.43 -2.28
N GLU A 501 -21.40 -16.46 -0.99
CA GLU A 501 -21.66 -15.26 -0.19
C GLU A 501 -20.42 -14.34 -0.13
N ILE A 502 -19.23 -14.92 0.10
CA ILE A 502 -17.98 -14.16 0.10
C ILE A 502 -17.64 -13.65 -1.30
N ALA A 503 -17.88 -14.44 -2.35
CA ALA A 503 -17.68 -14.01 -3.73
C ALA A 503 -18.58 -12.82 -4.10
N CYS A 504 -19.83 -12.79 -3.62
CA CYS A 504 -20.72 -11.65 -3.76
C CYS A 504 -20.18 -10.41 -3.03
N ASP A 505 -19.65 -10.59 -1.82
CA ASP A 505 -19.07 -9.51 -1.00
C ASP A 505 -17.84 -8.86 -1.66
N HIS A 506 -17.09 -9.64 -2.44
CA HIS A 506 -15.88 -9.20 -3.15
C HIS A 506 -16.12 -8.96 -4.64
N GLY A 507 -17.39 -8.97 -5.10
CA GLY A 507 -17.75 -8.65 -6.48
C GLY A 507 -17.13 -9.56 -7.55
N GLN A 508 -16.92 -10.85 -7.24
CA GLN A 508 -16.31 -11.84 -8.15
C GLN A 508 -17.29 -12.28 -9.25
N THR A 509 -17.80 -11.32 -10.04
CA THR A 509 -18.90 -11.48 -11.01
C THR A 509 -18.71 -12.67 -11.95
N LYS A 510 -17.50 -12.84 -12.52
CA LYS A 510 -17.22 -13.96 -13.42
C LYS A 510 -17.33 -15.31 -12.72
N PHE A 511 -16.76 -15.43 -11.53
CA PHE A 511 -16.82 -16.67 -10.75
C PHE A 511 -18.26 -17.01 -10.35
N ILE A 512 -19.04 -15.99 -9.97
CA ILE A 512 -20.47 -16.13 -9.68
C ILE A 512 -21.22 -16.62 -10.93
N SER A 513 -20.96 -16.01 -12.10
CA SER A 513 -21.53 -16.47 -13.38
C SER A 513 -21.16 -17.92 -13.68
N ASP A 514 -19.88 -18.29 -13.52
CA ASP A 514 -19.40 -19.64 -13.76
C ASP A 514 -20.07 -20.68 -12.82
N ILE A 515 -20.46 -20.27 -11.59
CA ILE A 515 -21.25 -21.11 -10.68
C ILE A 515 -22.65 -21.35 -11.23
N TYR A 516 -23.35 -20.30 -11.67
CA TYR A 516 -24.70 -20.43 -12.25
C TYR A 516 -24.70 -21.25 -13.54
N ASP A 517 -23.69 -21.08 -14.39
CA ASP A 517 -23.55 -21.86 -15.62
C ASP A 517 -23.33 -23.35 -15.35
N GLN A 518 -22.61 -23.71 -14.29
CA GLN A 518 -22.40 -25.10 -13.90
C GLN A 518 -23.59 -25.71 -13.17
N ILE A 519 -24.43 -24.89 -12.54
CA ILE A 519 -25.56 -25.33 -11.69
C ILE A 519 -26.78 -24.44 -11.99
N PRO A 520 -27.54 -24.73 -13.07
CA PRO A 520 -28.65 -23.89 -13.50
C PRO A 520 -29.78 -23.75 -12.47
N ASP A 521 -29.97 -24.74 -11.59
CA ASP A 521 -31.00 -24.74 -10.54
C ASP A 521 -30.59 -23.93 -9.30
N TYR A 522 -29.36 -23.41 -9.23
CA TYR A 522 -28.89 -22.60 -8.12
C TYR A 522 -29.40 -21.15 -8.24
N ASN A 523 -30.20 -20.71 -7.27
CA ASN A 523 -30.94 -19.44 -7.33
C ASN A 523 -30.77 -18.55 -6.09
N ARG A 524 -29.67 -18.71 -5.34
CA ARG A 524 -29.45 -17.91 -4.13
C ARG A 524 -28.83 -16.57 -4.46
N VAL A 525 -29.38 -15.51 -3.90
CA VAL A 525 -28.90 -14.14 -4.08
C VAL A 525 -28.52 -13.53 -2.73
N TYR A 526 -27.38 -12.84 -2.69
CA TYR A 526 -26.84 -12.19 -1.50
C TYR A 526 -26.78 -10.67 -1.69
N TRP A 527 -27.95 -10.04 -1.85
CA TRP A 527 -28.06 -8.63 -2.24
C TRP A 527 -27.30 -7.65 -1.34
N SER A 528 -27.32 -7.85 -0.02
CA SER A 528 -26.56 -7.01 0.90
C SER A 528 -25.07 -7.04 0.61
N ASN A 529 -24.50 -8.22 0.31
CA ASN A 529 -23.08 -8.38 -0.02
C ASN A 529 -22.77 -7.82 -1.42
N ILE A 530 -23.66 -8.03 -2.39
CA ILE A 530 -23.51 -7.48 -3.74
C ILE A 530 -23.47 -5.95 -3.69
N ILE A 531 -24.41 -5.32 -2.98
CA ILE A 531 -24.45 -3.86 -2.82
C ILE A 531 -23.23 -3.39 -2.02
N HIS A 532 -22.82 -4.12 -0.98
CA HIS A 532 -21.62 -3.82 -0.20
C HIS A 532 -20.37 -3.74 -1.06
N SER A 533 -20.18 -4.72 -1.96
CA SER A 533 -19.02 -4.82 -2.85
C SER A 533 -18.82 -3.59 -3.74
N GLY A 534 -19.90 -2.85 -4.05
CA GLY A 534 -19.85 -1.70 -4.96
C GLY A 534 -19.68 -2.07 -6.45
N ILE A 535 -19.75 -3.36 -6.80
CA ILE A 535 -19.52 -3.84 -8.17
C ILE A 535 -20.85 -4.02 -8.90
N ILE A 536 -21.23 -3.04 -9.72
CA ILE A 536 -22.55 -3.02 -10.34
C ILE A 536 -22.76 -4.16 -11.35
N ASP A 537 -21.69 -4.66 -11.98
CA ASP A 537 -21.76 -5.82 -12.90
C ASP A 537 -22.36 -7.06 -12.22
N THR A 538 -22.11 -7.25 -10.92
CA THR A 538 -22.73 -8.35 -10.16
C THR A 538 -24.25 -8.14 -10.02
N ALA A 539 -24.73 -6.90 -9.92
CA ALA A 539 -26.16 -6.59 -9.89
C ALA A 539 -26.82 -6.87 -11.26
N TYR A 540 -26.18 -6.44 -12.35
CA TYR A 540 -26.62 -6.76 -13.71
C TYR A 540 -26.73 -8.28 -13.94
N LEU A 541 -25.74 -9.04 -13.47
CA LEU A 541 -25.78 -10.51 -13.52
C LEU A 541 -27.01 -11.07 -12.79
N GLN A 542 -27.32 -10.59 -11.59
CA GLN A 542 -28.47 -11.07 -10.82
C GLN A 542 -29.82 -10.74 -11.49
N PHE A 543 -30.00 -9.52 -11.99
CA PHE A 543 -31.22 -9.13 -12.72
C PHE A 543 -31.37 -9.86 -14.07
N GLY A 544 -30.26 -10.32 -14.66
CA GLY A 544 -30.31 -11.18 -15.85
C GLY A 544 -30.79 -12.61 -15.57
N ILE A 545 -30.73 -13.06 -14.32
CA ILE A 545 -31.07 -14.43 -13.90
C ILE A 545 -32.43 -14.47 -13.19
N HIS A 546 -32.78 -13.42 -12.46
CA HIS A 546 -33.96 -13.36 -11.61
C HIS A 546 -34.89 -12.22 -12.02
N GLU A 547 -36.19 -12.48 -11.98
CA GLU A 547 -37.22 -11.45 -12.07
C GLU A 547 -37.46 -10.85 -10.68
N TYR A 548 -37.65 -9.53 -10.63
CA TYR A 548 -37.94 -8.79 -9.41
C TYR A 548 -39.17 -7.92 -9.63
N ASP A 549 -40.05 -7.83 -8.63
CA ASP A 549 -41.14 -6.86 -8.65
C ASP A 549 -40.70 -5.50 -8.08
N ASP A 550 -41.50 -4.45 -8.32
CA ASP A 550 -41.17 -3.09 -7.88
C ASP A 550 -41.02 -2.97 -6.35
N GLN A 551 -41.68 -3.83 -5.57
CA GLN A 551 -41.59 -3.82 -4.11
C GLN A 551 -40.26 -4.41 -3.64
N GLU A 552 -39.81 -5.50 -4.26
CA GLU A 552 -38.48 -6.06 -4.01
C GLU A 552 -37.38 -5.06 -4.42
N ILE A 553 -37.53 -4.42 -5.58
CA ILE A 553 -36.60 -3.38 -6.04
C ILE A 553 -36.55 -2.21 -5.04
N LEU A 554 -37.69 -1.80 -4.49
CA LEU A 554 -37.75 -0.76 -3.46
C LEU A 554 -36.93 -1.12 -2.21
N GLU A 555 -37.00 -2.37 -1.74
CA GLU A 555 -36.17 -2.84 -0.61
C GLU A 555 -34.67 -2.76 -0.93
N LEU A 556 -34.28 -3.11 -2.17
CA LEU A 556 -32.89 -2.98 -2.63
C LEU A 556 -32.43 -1.52 -2.70
N ILE A 557 -33.32 -0.61 -3.13
CA ILE A 557 -33.07 0.84 -3.10
C ILE A 557 -32.83 1.31 -1.67
N GLU A 558 -33.60 0.84 -0.69
CA GLU A 558 -33.40 1.19 0.72
C GLU A 558 -32.05 0.71 1.26
N ILE A 559 -31.63 -0.50 0.88
CA ILE A 559 -30.31 -1.04 1.24
C ILE A 559 -29.21 -0.17 0.60
N ALA A 560 -29.29 0.13 -0.70
CA ALA A 560 -28.33 1.00 -1.39
C ALA A 560 -28.25 2.39 -0.75
N ILE A 561 -29.40 2.96 -0.33
CA ILE A 561 -29.44 4.22 0.41
C ILE A 561 -28.73 4.09 1.75
N SER A 562 -29.01 3.05 2.52
CA SER A 562 -28.39 2.85 3.84
C SER A 562 -26.86 2.69 3.78
N MET A 563 -26.35 2.18 2.64
CA MET A 563 -24.92 1.98 2.39
C MET A 563 -24.24 3.13 1.65
N GLY A 564 -25.00 4.09 1.11
CA GLY A 564 -24.48 5.22 0.34
C GLY A 564 -23.94 4.86 -1.04
N LYS A 565 -24.47 3.81 -1.68
CA LYS A 565 -24.03 3.32 -3.00
C LYS A 565 -24.87 3.97 -4.10
N VAL A 566 -24.37 5.07 -4.69
CA VAL A 566 -25.12 5.89 -5.65
C VAL A 566 -25.40 5.14 -6.96
N GLU A 567 -24.42 4.43 -7.50
CA GLU A 567 -24.57 3.67 -8.75
C GLU A 567 -25.60 2.54 -8.62
N PHE A 568 -25.66 1.89 -7.46
CA PHE A 568 -26.69 0.88 -7.16
C PHE A 568 -28.08 1.52 -7.05
N TYR A 569 -28.19 2.67 -6.38
CA TYR A 569 -29.43 3.42 -6.32
C TYR A 569 -29.94 3.76 -7.73
N GLN A 570 -29.06 4.31 -8.59
CA GLN A 570 -29.40 4.64 -9.98
C GLN A 570 -29.87 3.41 -10.74
N PHE A 571 -29.08 2.34 -10.72
CA PHE A 571 -29.40 1.09 -11.39
C PHE A 571 -30.78 0.56 -10.99
N PHE A 572 -31.08 0.46 -9.70
CA PHE A 572 -32.37 -0.05 -9.23
C PHE A 572 -33.54 0.87 -9.59
N VAL A 573 -33.36 2.20 -9.52
CA VAL A 573 -34.39 3.14 -9.96
C VAL A 573 -34.72 2.99 -11.44
N GLU A 574 -33.72 2.71 -12.27
CA GLU A 574 -33.90 2.44 -13.71
C GLU A 574 -34.63 1.12 -13.99
N GLN A 575 -34.64 0.18 -13.04
CA GLN A 575 -35.36 -1.09 -13.17
C GLN A 575 -36.85 -1.00 -12.79
N LEU A 576 -37.30 0.08 -12.14
CA LEU A 576 -38.68 0.23 -11.69
C LEU A 576 -39.65 0.40 -12.88
N GLN A 577 -40.77 -0.32 -12.84
CA GLN A 577 -41.86 -0.14 -13.80
C GLN A 577 -42.76 1.03 -13.40
N ASP A 578 -43.10 1.15 -12.11
CA ASP A 578 -43.85 2.27 -11.54
C ASP A 578 -42.97 3.12 -10.62
N THR A 579 -42.48 4.25 -11.15
CA THR A 579 -41.66 5.19 -10.37
C THR A 579 -42.42 5.87 -9.23
N SER A 580 -43.75 5.79 -9.19
CA SER A 580 -44.56 6.34 -8.10
C SER A 580 -44.30 5.62 -6.76
N ILE A 581 -43.80 4.37 -6.81
CA ILE A 581 -43.43 3.60 -5.62
C ILE A 581 -42.33 4.27 -4.79
N LEU A 582 -41.49 5.12 -5.41
CA LEU A 582 -40.47 5.92 -4.73
C LEU A 582 -41.05 6.89 -3.69
N ASN A 583 -42.36 7.16 -3.72
CA ASN A 583 -43.04 7.93 -2.70
C ASN A 583 -43.09 7.23 -1.33
N GLN A 584 -42.89 5.91 -1.30
CA GLN A 584 -42.81 5.13 -0.08
C GLN A 584 -41.45 5.29 0.64
N LEU A 585 -40.40 5.70 -0.08
CA LEU A 585 -39.08 5.90 0.50
C LEU A 585 -39.11 6.94 1.61
N SER A 586 -38.36 6.65 2.67
CA SER A 586 -38.13 7.59 3.75
C SER A 586 -37.65 8.97 3.22
N PRO A 587 -38.05 10.07 3.89
CA PRO A 587 -37.67 11.42 3.48
C PRO A 587 -36.16 11.56 3.35
N ASN A 588 -35.71 12.31 2.33
CA ASN A 588 -34.29 12.56 2.13
C ASN A 588 -33.74 13.40 3.29
N LYS A 589 -33.02 12.76 4.23
CA LYS A 589 -32.46 13.41 5.43
C LYS A 589 -31.03 13.83 5.14
N LYS A 590 -30.72 15.11 5.38
CA LYS A 590 -29.35 15.62 5.33
C LYS A 590 -28.51 14.94 6.42
N PRO A 591 -27.37 14.32 6.09
CA PRO A 591 -26.43 13.82 7.09
C PRO A 591 -25.89 14.95 7.99
N GLU A 592 -25.53 14.63 9.23
CA GLU A 592 -24.99 15.60 10.19
C GLU A 592 -23.64 16.20 9.73
N HIS A 593 -22.84 15.40 9.03
CA HIS A 593 -21.53 15.78 8.52
C HIS A 593 -21.45 15.60 7.00
N LEU A 594 -20.81 16.55 6.30
CA LEU A 594 -20.59 16.50 4.85
C LEU A 594 -19.69 15.33 4.43
N SER A 595 -18.85 14.85 5.34
CA SER A 595 -17.94 13.72 5.15
C SER A 595 -18.62 12.35 5.33
N HIS A 596 -19.91 12.32 5.67
CA HIS A 596 -20.65 11.08 5.83
C HIS A 596 -20.81 10.38 4.47
N ASN A 597 -20.64 9.06 4.41
CA ASN A 597 -20.80 8.26 3.18
C ASN A 597 -22.19 8.38 2.53
N LEU A 598 -23.17 8.96 3.22
CA LEU A 598 -24.53 9.18 2.74
C LEU A 598 -24.72 10.56 2.10
N TYR A 599 -23.71 11.42 2.16
CA TYR A 599 -23.82 12.76 1.60
C TYR A 599 -23.91 12.77 0.06
N PRO A 600 -23.14 11.96 -0.69
CA PRO A 600 -23.30 11.84 -2.14
C PRO A 600 -24.72 11.46 -2.54
N ILE A 601 -25.31 10.45 -1.89
CA ILE A 601 -26.68 10.03 -2.19
C ILE A 601 -27.73 11.06 -1.77
N TYR A 602 -27.51 11.79 -0.68
CA TYR A 602 -28.37 12.90 -0.28
C TYR A 602 -28.40 13.99 -1.37
N ILE A 603 -27.23 14.39 -1.87
CA ILE A 603 -27.10 15.38 -2.95
C ILE A 603 -27.72 14.87 -4.25
N TYR A 604 -27.43 13.62 -4.61
CA TYR A 604 -28.01 13.00 -5.81
C TYR A 604 -29.54 13.04 -5.80
N ARG A 605 -30.16 12.65 -4.69
CA ARG A 605 -31.63 12.67 -4.50
C ARG A 605 -32.22 14.09 -4.41
N LEU A 606 -31.41 15.14 -4.23
CA LEU A 606 -31.87 16.53 -4.35
C LEU A 606 -31.84 17.03 -5.80
N LEU A 607 -30.83 16.61 -6.57
CA LEU A 607 -30.61 17.05 -7.94
C LEU A 607 -31.54 16.36 -8.93
N GLU A 608 -31.97 15.12 -8.63
CA GLU A 608 -33.07 14.48 -9.31
C GLU A 608 -34.38 14.79 -8.58
N PRO A 609 -35.13 15.85 -8.96
CA PRO A 609 -36.46 16.03 -8.44
C PRO A 609 -37.25 14.78 -8.81
N ARG A 610 -37.87 14.14 -7.80
CA ARG A 610 -38.92 13.13 -8.01
C ARG A 610 -39.82 13.69 -9.10
N LYS A 611 -39.86 13.06 -10.27
CA LYS A 611 -40.87 13.37 -11.29
C LYS A 611 -42.20 12.92 -10.67
N ILE A 612 -42.84 13.84 -9.94
CA ILE A 612 -44.19 13.68 -9.38
C ILE A 612 -45.17 13.76 -10.54
#